data_AF-A0A850QTF5-F1
#
_entry.id   AF-A0A850QTF5-F1
#
_cell.length_a   1.000
_cell.length_b   1.000
_cell.length_c   1.000
_cell.angle_alpha   90.00
_cell.angle_beta   90.00
_cell.angle_gamma   90.00
#
_symmetry.space_group_name_H-M   'P 1'
#
loop_
_entity.id
_entity.type
_entity.pdbx_description
1 polymer ?
#
loop_
_entity_poly.entity_id
_entity_poly.type
_entity_poly.pdbx_seq_one_letter_code
_entity_poly.pdbx_strand_id
1 'polypeptide(L)' 'MSKIFLTGATGFVGRTILKMAQKQGHQVICAVRKPTRPNEVFFDLTDD' A
#
# COMPACT_ATOMS: atom_id res chain seq x y z
N MET A 1 7.18 -11.55 10.55
CA MET A 1 6.14 -10.50 10.49
C MET A 1 6.84 -9.15 10.36
N SER A 2 6.56 -8.41 9.28
CA SER A 2 7.27 -7.16 8.95
C SER A 2 6.25 -6.06 8.68
N LYS A 3 6.68 -4.80 8.79
CA LYS A 3 5.91 -3.63 8.36
C LYS A 3 6.36 -3.22 6.96
N ILE A 4 5.43 -3.18 6.02
CA ILE A 4 5.69 -2.89 4.60
C ILE A 4 4.97 -1.60 4.23
N PHE A 5 5.72 -0.69 3.60
CA PHE A 5 5.16 0.48 2.96
C PHE A 5 5.04 0.20 1.45
N LEU A 6 3.81 0.21 0.92
CA LEU A 6 3.55 -0.18 -0.46
C LEU A 6 2.99 0.99 -1.26
N THR A 7 3.80 1.51 -2.18
CA THR A 7 3.33 2.44 -3.23
C THR A 7 2.72 1.64 -4.38
N GLY A 8 1.91 2.29 -5.23
CA GLY A 8 1.29 1.62 -6.39
C GLY A 8 0.30 0.51 -6.03
N ALA A 9 -0.16 0.44 -4.77
CA ALA A 9 -1.04 -0.61 -4.26
C ALA A 9 -2.39 -0.72 -4.99
N THR A 10 -2.80 0.33 -5.70
CA THR A 10 -4.05 0.37 -6.48
C THR A 10 -3.91 -0.17 -7.91
N GLY A 11 -2.68 -0.37 -8.40
CA GLY A 11 -2.38 -0.89 -9.74
C GLY A 11 -2.45 -2.42 -9.82
N PHE A 12 -2.32 -2.96 -11.04
CA PHE A 12 -2.44 -4.40 -11.31
C PHE A 12 -1.47 -5.24 -10.46
N VAL A 13 -0.18 -4.90 -10.48
CA VAL A 13 0.85 -5.62 -9.74
C VAL A 13 0.74 -5.38 -8.23
N GLY A 14 0.56 -4.13 -7.82
CA GLY A 14 0.48 -3.74 -6.40
C GLY A 14 -0.66 -4.43 -5.64
N ARG A 15 -1.82 -4.64 -6.28
CA ARG A 15 -2.94 -5.39 -5.67
C ARG A 15 -2.60 -6.83 -5.37
N THR A 16 -1.85 -7.49 -6.26
CA THR A 16 -1.42 -8.88 -6.06
C THR A 16 -0.40 -8.97 -4.94
N ILE A 17 0.59 -8.06 -4.92
CA ILE A 17 1.59 -7.97 -3.85
C ILE A 17 0.92 -7.73 -2.49
N LEU A 18 -0.04 -6.79 -2.42
CA LEU A 18 -0.77 -6.48 -1.19
C LEU A 18 -1.46 -7.73 -0.62
N LYS A 19 -2.21 -8.46 -1.44
CA LYS A 19 -2.90 -9.68 -1.02
C LYS A 19 -1.93 -10.75 -0.51
N MET A 20 -0.81 -10.93 -1.21
CA MET A 20 0.22 -11.90 -0.81
C MET A 20 0.86 -11.53 0.53
N ALA A 21 1.26 -10.26 0.70
CA ALA A 21 1.87 -9.76 1.92
C ALA A 21 0.91 -9.88 3.13
N GLN A 22 -0.36 -9.53 2.95
CA GLN A 22 -1.39 -9.71 3.99
C GLN A 22 -1.60 -11.18 4.34
N LYS A 23 -1.66 -12.08 3.35
CA LYS A 23 -1.81 -13.53 3.59
C LYS A 23 -0.62 -14.12 4.35
N GLN A 24 0.58 -13.57 4.17
CA GLN A 24 1.79 -13.94 4.91
C GLN A 24 1.86 -13.30 6.32
N GLY A 25 0.86 -12.50 6.70
CA GLY A 25 0.78 -11.88 8.02
C GLY A 25 1.61 -10.60 8.17
N HIS A 26 2.04 -9.97 7.07
CA HIS A 26 2.71 -8.67 7.14
C HIS A 26 1.69 -7.55 7.40
N GLN A 27 2.11 -6.54 8.16
CA GLN A 27 1.38 -5.29 8.26
C GLN A 27 1.74 -4.42 7.07
N VAL A 28 0.74 -4.01 6.28
CA VAL A 28 0.97 -3.24 5.06
C VAL A 28 0.25 -1.90 5.17
N ILE A 29 1.00 -0.81 5.00
CA ILE A 29 0.47 0.54 4.82
C ILE A 29 0.59 0.89 3.33
N CYS A 30 -0.53 1.23 2.71
CA CYS A 30 -0.58 1.57 1.29
C CYS A 30 -0.40 3.08 1.11
N ALA A 31 0.69 3.48 0.46
CA ALA A 31 0.91 4.85 0.04
C ALA A 31 0.17 5.11 -1.27
N VAL A 32 -0.86 5.96 -1.24
CA VAL A 32 -1.73 6.23 -2.39
C VAL A 32 -2.04 7.72 -2.49
N ARG A 33 -2.36 8.21 -3.68
CA ARG A 33 -2.69 9.62 -3.92
C ARG A 33 -4.05 10.06 -3.36
N LYS A 34 -4.96 9.12 -3.08
CA LYS A 34 -6.32 9.39 -2.57
C LYS A 34 -6.69 8.31 -1.55
N PRO A 35 -6.32 8.45 -0.27
CA PRO A 35 -6.63 7.46 0.75
C PRO A 35 -8.14 7.43 1.00
N THR A 36 -8.72 6.23 0.92
CA THR A 36 -10.16 5.98 1.16
C THR A 36 -10.39 4.87 2.18
N ARG A 37 -9.31 4.24 2.67
CA ARG A 37 -9.34 3.08 3.56
C ARG A 37 -8.46 3.31 4.80
N PRO A 38 -8.72 2.63 5.93
CA PRO A 38 -7.96 2.84 7.16
C PRO A 38 -6.45 2.56 7.06
N ASN A 39 -6.02 1.67 6.17
CA ASN A 39 -4.61 1.29 5.99
C ASN A 39 -3.95 1.98 4.78
N GLU A 40 -4.50 3.12 4.36
CA GLU A 40 -3.97 3.96 3.30
C GLU A 40 -3.48 5.29 3.88
N VAL A 41 -2.36 5.78 3.37
CA VAL A 41 -1.85 7.13 3.67
C VAL A 41 -1.69 7.89 2.36
N PHE A 42 -1.91 9.20 2.43
CA PHE A 42 -1.58 10.08 1.31
C PHE A 42 -0.07 10.03 1.07
N PHE A 43 0.30 9.81 -0.19
CA PHE A 43 1.68 9.85 -0.63
C PHE A 43 1.71 10.30 -2.09
N ASP A 44 2.41 11.41 -2.31
CA ASP A 44 2.78 11.87 -3.63
C ASP A 44 4.29 12.13 -3.64
N LEU A 45 4.95 11.75 -4.73
CA LEU A 45 6.40 11.94 -4.89
C LEU A 45 6.72 13.29 -5.53
N THR A 46 5.70 13.92 -6.12
CA THR A 46 5.79 15.28 -6.64
C THR A 46 5.27 16.19 -5.53
N ASP A 47 6.18 16.86 -4.82
CA ASP A 47 5.87 17.93 -3.84
C ASP A 47 5.35 19.20 -4.57
N ASP A 48 4.36 19.05 -5.45
CA ASP A 48 3.71 20.15 -6.20
C ASP A 48 2.45 20.67 -5.50
#